data_AF-A0A497Q9S4-F1
#
_entry.id   AF-A0A497Q9S4-F1
#
_cell.length_a   1.000
_cell.length_b   1.000
_cell.length_c   1.000
_cell.angle_alpha   90.00
_cell.angle_beta   90.00
_cell.angle_gamma   90.00
#
_symmetry.space_group_name_H-M   'P 1'
#
loop_
_entity.id
_entity.type
_entity.pdbx_description
1 polymer ?
#
loop_
_entity_poly.entity_id
_entity_poly.type
_entity_poly.pdbx_seq_one_letter_code
_entity_poly.pdbx_strand_id
1 'polypeptide(L)'
;MQVRLFRKKSNTRTTSEGAEPLSSPRVPLGVFSPAVQADEPNPQHEFKRLAELEQIFIRSRRLRSLDDVPFVVNEIRNGNIVLLDITQLNDGREQSYLELKRIIERIRGETRGYQADIALLNDSCLVVTPSFVKF
;
A
#
# COMPACT_ATOMS: atom_id res chain seq x y z
N MET A 1 24.81 -28.86 59.85
CA MET A 1 26.06 -28.47 60.55
C MET A 1 27.13 -28.20 59.48
N GLN A 2 28.13 -27.38 59.81
CA GLN A 2 29.07 -26.78 58.86
C GLN A 2 30.24 -27.71 58.51
N VAL A 3 30.70 -27.69 57.25
CA VAL A 3 32.02 -28.21 56.87
C VAL A 3 32.83 -27.05 56.27
N ARG A 4 33.95 -26.71 56.90
CA ARG A 4 34.97 -25.78 56.39
C ARG A 4 35.88 -26.53 55.40
N LEU A 5 36.70 -25.83 54.61
CA LEU A 5 38.18 -25.98 54.59
C LEU A 5 38.83 -25.12 53.46
N PHE A 6 39.73 -24.20 53.88
CA PHE A 6 40.96 -23.67 53.24
C PHE A 6 41.03 -23.34 51.72
N ARG A 7 41.35 -22.08 51.32
CA ARG A 7 42.69 -21.42 51.23
C ARG A 7 43.53 -21.99 50.06
N LYS A 8 44.07 -21.20 49.10
CA LYS A 8 45.29 -20.36 49.32
C LYS A 8 45.72 -19.50 48.09
N LYS A 9 46.17 -18.26 48.40
CA LYS A 9 47.10 -17.33 47.72
C LYS A 9 46.83 -16.73 46.32
N SER A 10 46.89 -15.40 46.36
CA SER A 10 47.21 -14.40 45.33
C SER A 10 48.70 -14.31 44.95
N ASN A 11 48.98 -13.69 43.79
CA ASN A 11 49.98 -12.61 43.61
C ASN A 11 49.62 -11.82 42.31
N THR A 12 49.30 -10.51 42.31
CA THR A 12 50.20 -9.31 42.38
C THR A 12 50.95 -9.10 41.03
N ARG A 13 50.91 -7.96 40.29
CA ARG A 13 50.70 -6.53 40.65
C ARG A 13 50.28 -5.67 39.41
N THR A 14 49.58 -4.55 39.62
CA THR A 14 49.62 -3.22 38.92
C THR A 14 49.96 -3.17 37.41
N THR A 15 49.25 -2.48 36.50
CA THR A 15 48.26 -1.35 36.56
C THR A 15 47.62 -1.22 35.15
N SER A 16 46.63 -0.35 34.82
CA SER A 16 45.87 0.72 35.49
C SER A 16 44.59 1.05 34.69
N GLU A 17 43.62 1.73 35.33
CA GLU A 17 42.46 2.46 34.75
C GLU A 17 41.42 1.71 33.90
N GLY A 18 40.15 1.82 34.30
CA GLY A 18 38.98 1.26 33.59
C GLY A 18 38.06 0.45 34.52
N ALA A 19 36.76 0.78 34.56
CA ALA A 19 35.81 0.12 35.45
C ALA A 19 35.19 -1.15 34.83
N GLU A 20 34.93 -2.13 35.69
CA GLU A 20 34.28 -3.43 35.45
C GLU A 20 33.00 -3.54 36.32
N PRO A 21 32.11 -4.54 36.17
CA PRO A 21 31.86 -5.41 35.02
C PRO A 21 30.36 -5.48 34.63
N LEU A 22 30.04 -5.82 33.37
CA LEU A 22 28.79 -6.57 33.10
C LEU A 22 29.04 -7.62 32.03
N SER A 23 28.89 -8.88 32.44
CA SER A 23 29.01 -10.06 31.58
C SER A 23 28.05 -9.99 30.40
N SER A 24 28.57 -9.95 29.18
CA SER A 24 27.79 -10.42 28.04
C SER A 24 27.45 -11.91 28.28
N PRO A 25 26.21 -12.33 28.06
CA PRO A 25 25.85 -13.73 28.25
C PRO A 25 26.68 -14.56 27.26
N ARG A 26 27.37 -15.58 27.78
CA ARG A 26 27.95 -16.63 26.93
C ARG A 26 26.80 -17.26 26.16
N VAL A 27 26.66 -16.89 24.89
CA VAL A 27 25.63 -17.46 24.01
C VAL A 27 25.89 -18.97 23.96
N PRO A 28 24.97 -19.82 24.45
CA PRO A 28 25.14 -21.25 24.33
C PRO A 28 25.18 -21.60 22.84
N LEU A 29 26.02 -22.57 22.46
CA LEU A 29 25.98 -23.19 21.13
C LEU A 29 24.66 -23.96 20.99
N GLY A 30 23.60 -23.23 20.65
CA GLY A 30 22.23 -23.73 20.66
C GLY A 30 21.28 -22.69 20.06
N VAL A 31 20.70 -23.06 18.92
CA VAL A 31 19.68 -22.31 18.17
C VAL A 31 20.18 -20.97 17.61
N PHE A 32 20.79 -21.03 16.42
CA PHE A 32 20.96 -19.87 15.57
C PHE A 32 19.60 -19.22 15.30
N SER A 33 19.43 -17.94 15.64
CA SER A 33 18.48 -17.10 14.89
C SER A 33 18.92 -17.15 13.43
N PRO A 34 18.04 -17.52 12.48
CA PRO A 34 18.41 -17.46 11.08
C PRO A 34 18.75 -16.01 10.76
N ALA A 35 19.97 -15.78 10.27
CA ALA A 35 20.22 -14.55 9.53
C ALA A 35 19.17 -14.53 8.41
N VAL A 36 18.34 -13.48 8.37
CA VAL A 36 17.47 -13.24 7.23
C VAL A 36 18.43 -12.99 6.07
N GLN A 37 18.66 -14.04 5.28
CA GLN A 37 19.32 -13.91 4.00
C GLN A 37 18.42 -12.95 3.22
N ALA A 38 18.97 -11.81 2.83
CA ALA A 38 18.32 -10.98 1.83
C ALA A 38 18.35 -11.82 0.55
N ASP A 39 17.25 -12.50 0.26
CA ASP A 39 17.09 -13.23 -0.99
C ASP A 39 17.31 -12.22 -2.12
N GLU A 40 18.38 -12.40 -2.88
CA GLU A 40 18.57 -11.74 -4.17
C GLU A 40 17.27 -11.91 -4.96
N PRO A 41 16.69 -10.83 -5.51
CA PRO A 41 15.33 -10.86 -6.05
C PRO A 41 15.26 -11.80 -7.25
N ASN A 42 14.86 -13.04 -6.99
CA ASN A 42 14.71 -14.06 -8.02
C ASN A 42 13.62 -13.60 -9.01
N PRO A 43 13.96 -13.32 -10.28
CA PRO A 43 13.00 -12.76 -11.23
C PRO A 43 11.80 -13.69 -11.43
N GLN A 44 11.95 -15.00 -11.26
CA GLN A 44 10.83 -15.95 -11.35
C GLN A 44 9.80 -15.77 -10.22
N HIS A 45 10.23 -15.30 -9.04
CA HIS A 45 9.35 -15.01 -7.91
C HIS A 45 8.64 -13.67 -8.07
N GLU A 46 9.32 -12.68 -8.67
CA GLU A 46 8.70 -11.43 -9.14
C GLU A 46 7.67 -11.70 -10.25
N PHE A 47 7.98 -12.51 -11.26
CA PHE A 47 7.00 -12.92 -12.28
C PHE A 47 5.80 -13.66 -11.70
N LYS A 48 5.97 -14.40 -10.59
CA LYS A 48 4.86 -15.05 -9.89
C LYS A 48 3.97 -14.03 -9.15
N ARG A 49 4.55 -13.02 -8.50
CA ARG A 49 3.79 -11.87 -7.96
C ARG A 49 3.09 -11.06 -9.04
N LEU A 50 3.74 -10.87 -10.20
CA LEU A 50 3.15 -10.21 -11.38
C LEU A 50 1.97 -11.04 -11.97
N ALA A 51 1.95 -12.35 -11.77
CA ALA A 51 0.83 -13.24 -12.11
C ALA A 51 -0.24 -13.33 -11.00
N GLU A 52 0.08 -12.94 -9.77
CA GLU A 52 -0.85 -12.75 -8.65
C GLU A 52 -1.51 -11.35 -8.66
N LEU A 53 -1.16 -10.48 -9.60
CA LEU A 53 -1.83 -9.19 -9.82
C LEU A 53 -3.28 -9.41 -10.24
N GLU A 54 -4.22 -8.81 -9.50
CA GLU A 54 -5.59 -8.64 -9.97
C GLU A 54 -5.58 -7.88 -11.30
N GLN A 55 -6.22 -8.47 -12.32
CA GLN A 55 -6.23 -7.92 -13.67
C GLN A 55 -7.06 -6.63 -13.70
N ILE A 56 -6.38 -5.48 -13.79
CA ILE A 56 -7.02 -4.16 -13.90
C ILE A 56 -7.70 -4.05 -15.28
N PHE A 57 -9.03 -3.92 -15.31
CA PHE A 57 -9.77 -3.69 -16.53
C PHE A 57 -10.04 -2.21 -16.76
N ILE A 58 -10.07 -1.82 -18.04
CA ILE A 58 -10.67 -0.55 -18.46
C ILE A 58 -12.12 -0.84 -18.86
N ARG A 59 -13.07 -0.17 -18.20
CA ARG A 59 -14.51 -0.26 -18.48
C ARG A 59 -15.01 1.04 -19.09
N SER A 60 -15.92 0.95 -20.06
CA SER A 60 -16.58 2.11 -20.66
C SER A 60 -18.06 2.14 -20.31
N ARG A 61 -18.57 3.33 -19.97
CA ARG A 61 -20.00 3.58 -19.70
C ARG A 61 -20.40 4.92 -20.29
N ARG A 62 -21.59 4.99 -20.90
CA ARG A 62 -22.21 6.27 -21.24
C ARG A 62 -23.00 6.77 -20.05
N LEU A 63 -22.69 7.98 -19.60
CA LEU A 63 -23.33 8.67 -18.49
C LEU A 63 -24.67 9.26 -18.96
N ARG A 64 -25.79 8.80 -18.38
CA ARG A 64 -27.15 9.22 -18.75
C ARG A 64 -27.86 9.97 -17.63
N SER A 65 -27.68 9.53 -16.40
CA SER A 65 -28.32 10.08 -15.20
C SER A 65 -27.49 9.78 -13.94
N LEU A 66 -27.98 10.18 -12.78
CA LEU A 66 -27.44 9.79 -11.48
C LEU A 66 -27.45 8.26 -11.23
N ASP A 67 -28.27 7.50 -11.97
CA ASP A 67 -28.38 6.04 -11.80
C ASP A 67 -27.14 5.28 -12.31
N ASP A 68 -26.27 5.93 -13.09
CA ASP A 68 -24.98 5.39 -13.51
C ASP A 68 -23.89 5.51 -12.43
N VAL A 69 -24.07 6.34 -11.38
CA VAL A 69 -23.06 6.53 -10.32
C VAL A 69 -22.68 5.23 -9.61
N PRO A 70 -23.62 4.36 -9.16
CA PRO A 70 -23.27 3.12 -8.47
C PRO A 70 -22.42 2.17 -9.32
N PHE A 71 -22.58 2.19 -10.65
CA PHE A 71 -21.73 1.42 -11.56
C PHE A 71 -20.28 1.91 -11.48
N VAL A 72 -20.05 3.23 -11.60
CA VAL A 72 -18.70 3.83 -11.52
C VAL A 72 -18.05 3.52 -10.17
N VAL A 73 -18.79 3.73 -9.07
CA VAL A 73 -18.29 3.48 -7.71
C VAL A 73 -17.91 2.01 -7.50
N ASN A 74 -18.68 1.07 -8.06
CA ASN A 74 -18.39 -0.36 -7.96
C ASN A 74 -17.16 -0.76 -8.78
N GLU A 75 -17.00 -0.26 -10.00
CA GLU A 75 -15.80 -0.54 -10.82
C GLU A 75 -14.53 0.03 -10.16
N ILE A 76 -14.57 1.24 -9.63
CA ILE A 76 -13.45 1.85 -8.90
C ILE A 76 -13.11 1.08 -7.61
N ARG A 77 -14.13 0.61 -6.88
CA ARG A 77 -13.93 -0.28 -5.71
C ARG A 77 -13.23 -1.59 -6.09
N ASN A 78 -13.51 -2.12 -7.28
CA ASN A 78 -12.91 -3.33 -7.81
C ASN A 78 -11.52 -3.09 -8.46
N GLY A 79 -10.94 -1.89 -8.31
CA GLY A 79 -9.63 -1.55 -8.89
C GLY A 79 -9.62 -1.33 -10.41
N ASN A 80 -10.78 -1.26 -11.07
CA ASN A 80 -10.87 -1.01 -12.51
C ASN A 80 -10.78 0.49 -12.82
N ILE A 81 -10.36 0.82 -14.05
CA ILE A 81 -10.38 2.19 -14.61
C ILE A 81 -11.69 2.37 -15.36
N VAL A 82 -12.34 3.54 -15.22
CA VAL A 82 -13.62 3.81 -15.89
C VAL A 82 -13.51 5.00 -16.84
N LEU A 83 -13.88 4.77 -18.10
CA LEU A 83 -14.09 5.79 -19.12
C LEU A 83 -15.58 6.13 -19.21
N LEU A 84 -15.91 7.41 -19.05
CA LEU A 84 -17.28 7.91 -19.04
C LEU A 84 -17.53 8.80 -20.25
N ASP A 85 -18.36 8.32 -21.18
CA ASP A 85 -18.88 9.12 -22.29
C ASP A 85 -19.99 10.04 -21.75
N ILE A 86 -19.73 11.35 -21.80
CA ILE A 86 -20.61 12.42 -21.28
C ILE A 86 -21.34 13.18 -22.40
N THR A 87 -21.28 12.71 -23.65
CA THR A 87 -21.82 13.41 -24.84
C THR A 87 -23.30 13.80 -24.70
N GLN A 88 -24.09 13.01 -23.96
CA GLN A 88 -25.52 13.28 -23.76
C GLN A 88 -25.80 14.38 -22.73
N LEU A 89 -24.87 14.63 -21.81
CA LEU A 89 -25.01 15.61 -20.73
C LEU A 89 -24.19 16.89 -20.99
N ASN A 90 -23.21 16.82 -21.88
CA ASN A 90 -22.47 17.99 -22.40
C ASN A 90 -23.01 18.45 -23.77
N ASP A 91 -24.34 18.62 -23.86
CA ASP A 91 -25.05 19.01 -25.08
C ASP A 91 -25.22 20.54 -25.27
N GLY A 92 -24.56 21.33 -24.42
CA GLY A 92 -24.66 22.79 -24.40
C GLY A 92 -25.90 23.36 -23.71
N ARG A 93 -26.83 22.53 -23.19
CA ARG A 93 -27.99 23.00 -22.42
C ARG A 93 -27.63 23.13 -20.94
N GLU A 94 -27.98 24.26 -20.32
CA GLU A 94 -27.66 24.54 -18.90
C GLU A 94 -28.16 23.43 -17.95
N GLN A 95 -29.37 22.90 -18.19
CA GLN A 95 -29.95 21.85 -17.36
C GLN A 95 -29.14 20.53 -17.41
N SER A 96 -28.68 20.13 -18.60
CA SER A 96 -27.84 18.95 -18.79
C SER A 96 -26.48 19.13 -18.11
N TYR A 97 -25.89 20.33 -18.24
CA TYR A 97 -24.61 20.68 -17.61
C TYR A 97 -24.67 20.70 -16.08
N LEU A 98 -25.78 21.21 -15.50
CA LEU A 98 -26.01 21.17 -14.06
C LEU A 98 -26.18 19.73 -13.54
N GLU A 99 -26.85 18.86 -14.32
CA GLU A 99 -26.94 17.44 -14.00
C GLU A 99 -25.57 16.74 -14.09
N LEU A 100 -24.79 16.99 -15.15
CA LEU A 100 -23.42 16.49 -15.28
C LEU A 100 -22.56 16.87 -14.07
N LYS A 101 -22.57 18.14 -13.67
CA LYS A 101 -21.84 18.62 -12.50
C LYS A 101 -22.29 17.89 -11.22
N ARG A 102 -23.60 17.72 -11.02
CA ARG A 102 -24.15 16.98 -9.87
C ARG A 102 -23.69 15.52 -9.86
N ILE A 103 -23.63 14.86 -11.01
CA ILE A 103 -23.14 13.48 -11.14
C ILE A 103 -21.65 13.40 -10.82
N ILE A 104 -20.81 14.31 -11.36
CA ILE A 104 -19.37 14.36 -11.08
C ILE A 104 -19.10 14.57 -9.58
N GLU A 105 -19.78 15.53 -8.93
CA GLU A 105 -19.63 15.75 -7.49
C GLU A 105 -20.10 14.54 -6.67
N ARG A 106 -21.14 13.83 -7.12
CA ARG A 106 -21.61 12.62 -6.47
C ARG A 106 -20.58 11.48 -6.58
N ILE A 107 -19.98 11.29 -7.76
CA ILE A 107 -18.88 10.32 -7.96
C ILE A 107 -17.72 10.69 -7.04
N ARG A 108 -17.22 11.94 -7.06
CA ARG A 108 -16.15 12.41 -6.16
C ARG A 108 -16.47 12.16 -4.69
N GLY A 109 -17.71 12.40 -4.27
CA GLY A 109 -18.16 12.17 -2.90
C GLY A 109 -18.13 10.70 -2.48
N GLU A 110 -18.63 9.80 -3.33
CA GLU A 110 -18.68 8.36 -3.05
C GLU A 110 -17.32 7.66 -3.23
N THR A 111 -16.49 8.08 -4.17
CA THR A 111 -15.16 7.49 -4.40
C THR A 111 -14.05 8.08 -3.53
N ARG A 112 -14.34 9.12 -2.73
CA ARG A 112 -13.38 9.79 -1.82
C ARG A 112 -12.66 8.81 -0.89
N GLY A 113 -13.36 7.78 -0.40
CA GLY A 113 -12.78 6.75 0.48
C GLY A 113 -11.72 5.88 -0.19
N TYR A 114 -11.75 5.76 -1.52
CA TYR A 114 -10.77 5.03 -2.32
C TYR A 114 -9.66 5.93 -2.89
N GLN A 115 -9.69 7.24 -2.58
CA GLN A 115 -8.78 8.26 -3.12
C GLN A 115 -8.71 8.23 -4.67
N ALA A 116 -9.87 8.02 -5.31
CA ALA A 116 -9.95 7.98 -6.76
C ALA A 116 -9.84 9.37 -7.39
N ASP A 117 -9.11 9.45 -8.49
CA ASP A 117 -8.91 10.68 -9.26
C ASP A 117 -9.89 10.74 -10.45
N ILE A 118 -10.28 11.95 -10.85
CA ILE A 118 -11.17 12.22 -12.00
C ILE A 118 -10.57 13.32 -12.86
N ALA A 119 -10.41 13.05 -14.15
CA ALA A 119 -9.93 14.00 -15.15
C ALA A 119 -10.77 13.97 -16.43
N LEU A 120 -10.67 15.04 -17.21
CA LEU A 120 -11.25 15.17 -18.55
C LEU A 120 -10.21 14.71 -19.58
N LEU A 121 -10.55 13.73 -20.41
CA LEU A 121 -9.70 13.26 -21.51
C LEU A 121 -9.92 14.08 -22.78
N ASN A 122 -11.16 14.49 -23.02
CA ASN A 122 -11.60 15.39 -24.09
C ASN A 122 -13.00 15.95 -23.74
N ASP A 123 -13.52 16.85 -24.55
CA ASP A 123 -14.81 17.55 -24.34
C ASP A 123 -16.02 16.61 -24.12
N SER A 124 -15.92 15.33 -24.50
CA SER A 124 -16.99 14.35 -24.39
C SER A 124 -16.66 13.12 -23.53
N CYS A 125 -15.49 13.09 -22.86
CA CYS A 125 -15.03 11.92 -22.11
C CYS A 125 -14.27 12.27 -20.83
N LEU A 126 -14.74 11.70 -19.70
CA LEU A 126 -14.03 11.70 -18.43
C LEU A 126 -13.35 10.35 -18.20
N VAL A 127 -12.23 10.36 -17.48
CA VAL A 127 -11.64 9.17 -16.86
C VAL A 127 -11.78 9.26 -15.34
N VAL A 128 -12.09 8.12 -14.72
CA VAL A 128 -12.04 7.92 -13.27
C VAL A 128 -11.04 6.79 -13.01
N THR A 129 -10.06 7.04 -12.14
CA THR A 129 -9.00 6.07 -11.84
C THR A 129 -8.91 5.76 -10.35
N PRO A 130 -8.57 4.51 -9.96
CA PRO A 130 -8.16 4.20 -8.59
C PRO A 130 -6.86 4.93 -8.20
N SER A 131 -6.62 5.10 -6.90
CA SER A 131 -5.51 5.87 -6.34
C SER A 131 -4.11 5.42 -6.77
N PHE A 132 -3.93 4.14 -7.10
CA PHE A 132 -2.67 3.55 -7.56
C PHE A 132 -2.37 3.78 -9.05
N VAL A 133 -3.37 4.22 -9.84
CA VAL A 133 -3.17 4.60 -11.24
C VAL A 133 -2.90 6.11 -11.30
N LYS A 134 -1.76 6.49 -11.89
CA LYS A 134 -1.36 7.89 -12.10
C LYS A 134 -1.37 8.22 -13.58
N PHE A 135 -1.75 9.46 -13.89
CA PHE A 135 -1.89 10.05 -15.23
C PHE A 135 -1.41 11.51 -15.22
#